data_AF-A0A1W9ZS47-F1
#
_entry.id   AF-A0A1W9ZS47-F1
#
_cell.length_a   1.000
_cell.length_b   1.000
_cell.length_c   1.000
_cell.angle_alpha   90.00
_cell.angle_beta   90.00
_cell.angle_gamma   90.00
#
_symmetry.space_group_name_H-M   'P 1'
#
loop_
_entity.id
_entity.type
_entity.pdbx_description
1 polymer ?
#
loop_
_entity_poly.entity_id
_entity_poly.type
_entity_poly.pdbx_seq_one_letter_code
_entity_poly.pdbx_strand_id
1 'polypeptide(L)' 'MQYLVDDDQEIVVLYYLLTFTAHASGESVEMKVAEVVSVRDGLIVELDVFYKNPSALTTLLAA' A
#
# COMPACT_ATOMS: atom_id res chain seq x y z
N MET A 1 -10.18 -6.20 -1.42
CA MET A 1 -8.95 -6.29 -2.22
C MET A 1 -9.37 -6.43 -3.68
N GLN A 2 -8.72 -5.68 -4.56
CA GLN A 2 -8.81 -5.83 -6.01
C GLN A 2 -7.38 -5.92 -6.56
N TYR A 3 -7.18 -6.57 -7.70
CA TYR A 3 -5.88 -6.63 -8.35
C TYR A 3 -5.99 -6.56 -9.87
N LEU A 4 -4.92 -6.11 -10.51
CA LEU A 4 -4.70 -6.12 -11.95
C LEU A 4 -3.38 -6.83 -12.22
N VAL A 5 -3.30 -7.61 -13.29
CA VAL A 5 -2.08 -8.30 -13.72
C VAL A 5 -1.77 -7.88 -15.14
N ASP A 6 -0.52 -7.51 -15.39
CA ASP A 6 0.06 -7.33 -16.71
C ASP A 6 1.16 -8.39 -16.87
N ASP A 7 0.80 -9.52 -17.47
CA ASP A 7 1.69 -10.66 -17.66
C ASP A 7 2.87 -10.32 -18.60
N ASP A 8 2.66 -9.41 -19.56
CA ASP A 8 3.70 -9.02 -20.52
C ASP A 8 4.78 -8.15 -19.87
N GLN A 9 4.42 -7.39 -18.84
CA GLN A 9 5.35 -6.57 -18.06
C GLN A 9 5.79 -7.23 -16.75
N GLU A 10 5.28 -8.42 -16.42
CA GLU A 10 5.45 -9.08 -15.13
C GLU A 10 5.06 -8.18 -13.94
N ILE A 11 3.99 -7.38 -14.09
CA ILE A 11 3.52 -6.42 -13.08
C ILE A 11 2.20 -6.88 -12.46
N VAL A 12 2.09 -6.76 -11.14
CA VAL A 12 0.84 -6.92 -10.40
C VAL A 12 0.52 -5.63 -9.66
N VAL A 13 -0.68 -5.08 -9.88
CA VAL A 13 -1.19 -3.94 -9.12
C VAL A 13 -2.21 -4.43 -8.12
N LEU A 14 -2.04 -4.09 -6.85
CA LEU A 14 -2.89 -4.50 -5.74
C LEU A 14 -3.56 -3.28 -5.11
N TYR A 15 -4.87 -3.33 -4.90
CA TYR A 15 -5.65 -2.26 -4.26
C TYR A 15 -6.27 -2.75 -2.95
N TYR A 16 -5.96 -2.04 -1.86
CA TYR A 16 -6.40 -2.36 -0.51
C TYR A 16 -7.04 -1.16 0.20
N LEU A 17 -7.93 -1.47 1.13
CA LEU A 17 -8.29 -0.58 2.23
C LEU A 17 -7.68 -1.22 3.49
N LEU A 18 -6.73 -0.53 4.12
CA LEU A 18 -6.01 -1.02 5.30
C LEU A 18 -6.27 -0.11 6.48
N THR A 19 -6.32 -0.68 7.68
CA THR A 19 -6.34 0.06 8.94
C THR A 19 -4.92 0.11 9.50
N PHE A 20 -4.41 1.31 9.72
CA PHE A 20 -3.11 1.56 10.33
C PHE A 20 -3.32 2.07 11.75
N THR A 21 -2.55 1.57 12.71
CA THR A 21 -2.57 2.05 14.10
C THR A 21 -1.26 2.74 14.42
N ALA A 22 -1.33 3.99 14.86
CA ALA A 22 -0.19 4.76 15.31
C ALA A 22 0.39 4.14 16.58
N HIS A 23 1.68 3.80 16.60
CA HIS A 23 2.31 3.22 17.78
C HIS A 23 2.34 4.21 18.96
N ALA A 24 2.54 5.50 18.69
CA ALA A 24 2.67 6.53 19.73
C ALA A 24 1.33 6.83 20.43
N SER A 25 0.27 7.05 19.65
CA SER A 25 -1.04 7.48 20.18
C SER A 25 -2.06 6.34 20.33
N GLY A 26 -1.86 5.19 19.67
CA GLY A 26 -2.84 4.11 19.58
C GLY A 26 -4.02 4.42 18.64
N GLU A 27 -4.07 5.60 18.03
CA GLU A 27 -5.12 5.97 17.10
C GLU A 27 -5.06 5.12 15.83
N SER A 28 -6.22 4.75 15.31
CA SER A 28 -6.32 3.94 14.09
C SER A 28 -7.00 4.72 12.97
N VAL A 29 -6.49 4.57 11.75
CA VAL A 29 -7.03 5.22 10.56
C VAL A 29 -7.09 4.28 9.38
N GLU A 30 -8.14 4.39 8.58
CA GLU A 30 -8.27 3.66 7.32
C GLU A 30 -7.61 4.43 6.17
N MET A 31 -6.88 3.71 5.33
CA MET A 31 -6.18 4.26 4.19
C MET A 31 -6.30 3.35 2.98
N LYS A 32 -6.63 3.95 1.83
CA LYS A 32 -6.55 3.27 0.54
C LYS A 32 -5.09 3.22 0.11
N VAL A 33 -4.62 2.02 -0.22
CA VAL A 33 -3.26 1.77 -0.68
C VAL A 33 -3.33 1.07 -2.03
N ALA A 34 -2.48 1.51 -2.96
CA ALA A 34 -2.18 0.78 -4.18
C ALA A 34 -0.71 0.36 -4.13
N GLU A 35 -0.43 -0.92 -4.35
CA GLU A 35 0.93 -1.45 -4.45
C GLU A 35 1.15 -1.93 -5.88
N VAL A 36 2.23 -1.49 -6.50
CA VAL A 36 2.68 -1.99 -7.81
C VAL A 36 3.89 -2.87 -7.56
N VAL A 37 3.77 -4.13 -7.95
CA VAL A 37 4.74 -5.18 -7.70
C VAL A 37 5.31 -5.61 -9.04
N SER A 38 6.61 -5.40 -9.25
CA SER A 38 7.32 -6.00 -10.39
C SER A 38 7.84 -7.37 -9.96
N VAL A 39 7.51 -8.39 -10.73
CA VAL A 39 7.93 -9.78 -10.52
C VAL A 39 8.97 -10.13 -11.59
N ARG A 40 9.95 -10.96 -11.23
CA ARG A 40 10.86 -11.60 -12.19
C ARG A 40 11.21 -12.99 -11.68
N ASP A 41 11.11 -13.99 -12.53
CA ASP A 41 11.37 -15.39 -12.16
C ASP A 41 10.56 -15.85 -10.92
N GLY A 42 9.34 -15.34 -10.78
CA GLY A 42 8.44 -15.63 -9.63
C GLY A 42 8.82 -14.93 -8.32
N LEU A 43 9.80 -14.01 -8.34
CA LEU A 43 10.24 -13.23 -7.18
C LEU A 43 9.83 -11.76 -7.32
N ILE A 44 9.46 -11.13 -6.21
CA ILE A 44 9.25 -9.68 -6.17
C ILE A 44 10.61 -9.01 -6.26
N VAL A 45 10.82 -8.19 -7.30
CA VAL A 45 12.07 -7.45 -7.52
C VAL A 45 11.92 -5.96 -7.28
N GLU A 46 10.70 -5.43 -7.32
CA GLU A 46 10.39 -4.04 -7.05
C GLU A 46 9.00 -3.92 -6.40
N LEU A 47 8.85 -2.91 -5.54
CA LEU A 47 7.61 -2.59 -4.85
C LEU A 47 7.47 -1.08 -4.75
N ASP A 48 6.50 -0.53 -5.47
CA ASP A 48 6.07 0.85 -5.33
C ASP A 48 4.75 0.91 -4.55
N VAL A 49 4.74 1.70 -3.47
CA VAL A 49 3.56 1.85 -2.61
C VAL A 49 2.99 3.26 -2.74
N PHE A 50 1.76 3.34 -3.21
CA PHE A 50 1.03 4.59 -3.39
C PHE A 50 -0.11 4.70 -2.37
N TYR A 51 -0.10 5.78 -1.61
CA TYR A 51 -1.20 6.16 -0.75
C TYR A 51 -1.42 7.67 -0.87
N LYS A 52 -2.69 8.09 -0.77
CA LYS A 52 -3.08 9.51 -0.77
C LYS A 52 -4.11 9.76 0.32
N ASN A 53 -3.64 9.94 1.54
CA ASN A 53 -4.47 10.48 2.62
C ASN A 53 -3.61 11.29 3.60
N PRO A 54 -3.39 12.59 3.32
CA PRO A 54 -2.59 13.45 4.19
C PRO A 54 -3.13 13.52 5.62
N SER A 55 -4.46 13.49 5.80
CA SER A 55 -5.06 13.50 7.15
C SER A 55 -4.73 12.24 7.94
N ALA A 56 -4.80 11.07 7.31
CA ALA A 56 -4.41 9.81 7.93
C ALA A 56 -2.92 9.78 8.26
N LEU A 57 -2.07 10.32 7.37
CA LEU A 57 -0.64 10.44 7.65
C LEU A 57 -0.37 11.35 8.85
N THR A 58 -1.06 12.50 8.96
CA THR A 58 -0.95 13.38 10.12
C THR A 58 -1.33 12.67 11.41
N THR A 59 -2.43 11.90 11.43
CA THR A 59 -2.83 11.08 12.59
C THR A 59 -1.78 10.04 12.95
N LEU A 60 -1.22 9.35 11.96
CA LEU A 60 -0.18 8.33 12.19
C LEU A 60 1.15 8.90 12.66
N LEU A 61 1.47 10.16 12.31
CA LEU A 61 2.70 10.85 12.68
C LEU A 61 2.55 11.77 13.90
N ALA A 62 1.33 11.93 14.43
CA ALA A 62 1.11 12.70 15.64
C ALA A 62 1.75 11.97 16.83
N ALA A 63 2.64 12.68 17.53
CA ALA A 63 3.36 12.20 18.71
C ALA A 63 2.51 12.29 19.97
#